data_AF-A0A8H4AMS5-F1
#
_entry.id   AF-A0A8H4AMS5-F1
#
_cell.length_a   1.000
_cell.length_b   1.000
_cell.length_c   1.000
_cell.angle_alpha   90.00
_cell.angle_beta   90.00
_cell.angle_gamma   90.00
#
_symmetry.space_group_name_H-M   'P 1'
#
loop_
_entity.id
_entity.type
_entity.pdbx_description
1 polymer ?
#
loop_
_entity_poly.entity_id
_entity_poly.type
_entity_poly.pdbx_seq_one_letter_code
_entity_poly.pdbx_strand_id
1 'polypeptide(L)'
;MNCVFDYQKIYISKEACKKGRQERVYSELYNCNWWSHVQQYIPTDNKGLAIILYSDATLLDRLVKNSQHLIFISLDNIPTNFQNKAKAKALIGFISTLEGTKEERQTPEFRQLI
;
A
#
# COMPACT_ATOMS: atom_id res chain seq x y z
N MET A 1 13.61 20.41 3.46
CA MET A 1 14.01 19.14 2.83
C MET A 1 12.88 18.73 1.90
N ASN A 2 13.16 18.52 0.60
CA ASN A 2 12.18 17.96 -0.32
C ASN A 2 12.28 16.44 -0.25
N CYS A 3 11.34 15.81 0.45
CA CYS A 3 11.20 14.36 0.40
C CYS A 3 10.50 14.03 -0.92
N VAL A 4 11.29 13.82 -1.98
CA VAL A 4 10.78 13.41 -3.29
C VAL A 4 10.73 11.90 -3.28
N PHE A 5 9.52 11.33 -3.33
CA PHE A 5 9.35 9.89 -3.44
C PHE A 5 9.66 9.45 -4.87
N ASP A 6 10.57 8.49 -5.02
CA ASP A 6 10.84 7.82 -6.29
C ASP A 6 9.84 6.68 -6.51
N TYR A 7 8.91 6.92 -7.44
CA TYR A 7 7.90 5.94 -7.86
C TYR A 7 8.35 5.07 -9.05
N GLN A 8 9.65 4.99 -9.33
CA GLN A 8 10.16 4.11 -10.36
C GLN A 8 9.75 2.65 -10.13
N LYS A 9 9.23 2.05 -11.20
CA LYS A 9 8.85 0.64 -11.24
C LYS A 9 10.12 -0.18 -11.42
N ILE A 10 10.39 -1.07 -10.49
CA ILE A 10 11.46 -2.07 -10.60
C ILE A 10 10.84 -3.47 -10.63
N TYR A 11 11.55 -4.41 -11.23
CA TYR A 11 11.12 -5.80 -11.34
C TYR A 11 12.08 -6.67 -10.55
N ILE A 12 11.55 -7.40 -9.56
CA ILE A 12 12.37 -8.26 -8.70
C ILE A 12 12.01 -9.72 -8.98
N SER A 13 13.04 -10.54 -9.21
CA SER A 13 12.91 -11.99 -9.25
C SER A 13 12.84 -12.53 -7.83
N LYS A 14 11.70 -13.12 -7.44
CA LYS A 14 11.67 -13.92 -6.21
C LYS A 14 12.33 -15.27 -6.50
N GLU A 15 13.55 -15.48 -5.99
CA GLU A 15 14.24 -16.78 -6.02
C GLU A 15 13.37 -17.92 -5.46
N ALA A 16 12.34 -17.61 -4.66
CA ALA A 16 11.45 -18.59 -4.03
C ALA A 16 10.08 -18.82 -4.72
N CYS A 17 9.72 -18.06 -5.76
CA CYS A 17 8.50 -18.39 -6.52
C CYS A 17 8.85 -19.54 -7.47
N LYS A 18 8.29 -20.74 -7.22
CA LYS A 18 8.41 -21.98 -8.05
C LYS A 18 8.08 -21.82 -9.57
N LYS A 19 7.91 -20.60 -10.08
CA LYS A 19 7.49 -20.26 -11.44
C LYS A 19 8.35 -19.19 -12.15
N GLY A 20 9.45 -18.70 -11.56
CA GLY A 20 10.39 -17.80 -12.26
C GLY A 20 9.80 -16.46 -12.73
N ARG A 21 8.70 -15.99 -12.13
CA ARG A 21 8.03 -14.75 -12.52
C ARG A 21 8.63 -13.56 -11.78
N GLN A 22 8.92 -12.50 -12.52
CA GLN A 22 9.27 -11.20 -11.94
C GLN A 22 8.00 -10.53 -11.40
N GLU A 23 8.10 -10.00 -10.18
CA GLU A 23 7.06 -9.15 -9.61
C GLU A 23 7.44 -7.69 -9.79
N ARG A 24 6.46 -6.89 -10.22
CA ARG A 24 6.61 -5.43 -10.31
C ARG A 24 6.45 -4.86 -8.91
N VAL A 25 7.44 -4.12 -8.45
CA VAL A 25 7.40 -3.39 -7.18
C VAL A 25 7.79 -1.93 -7.40
N TYR A 26 7.43 -1.06 -6.46
CA TYR A 26 7.88 0.33 -6.43
C TYR A 26 9.10 0.42 -5.54
N SER A 27 10.20 0.97 -6.06
CA SER A 27 11.54 0.89 -5.47
C SER A 27 11.57 1.32 -4.01
N GLU A 28 11.07 2.52 -3.69
CA GLU A 28 11.14 3.07 -2.34
C GLU A 28 10.17 2.42 -1.35
N LEU A 29 8.93 2.18 -1.75
CA LEU A 29 7.95 1.49 -0.91
C LEU A 29 8.40 0.06 -0.55
N TYR A 30 9.19 -0.58 -1.43
CA TYR A 30 9.65 -1.94 -1.22
C TYR A 30 10.86 -2.05 -0.28
N ASN A 31 11.81 -1.11 -0.36
CA ASN A 31 13.07 -1.19 0.37
C ASN A 31 13.09 -0.40 1.70
N CYS A 32 12.10 0.45 1.96
CA CYS A 32 12.04 1.35 3.12
C CYS A 32 13.26 2.30 3.27
N ASN A 33 14.06 2.49 2.22
CA ASN A 33 15.23 3.38 2.25
C ASN A 33 14.82 4.84 2.46
N TRP A 34 13.62 5.22 1.98
CA TRP A 34 13.06 6.56 2.20
C TRP A 34 12.93 6.88 3.69
N TRP A 35 12.54 5.92 4.53
CA TRP A 35 12.41 6.15 5.97
C TRP A 35 13.77 6.36 6.62
N SER A 36 14.76 5.54 6.26
CA SER A 36 16.14 5.71 6.73
C SER A 36 16.71 7.08 6.32
N HIS A 37 16.42 7.53 5.09
CA HIS A 37 16.82 8.85 4.62
C HIS A 37 16.15 9.95 5.44
N VAL A 38 14.82 9.91 5.61
CA VAL A 38 14.07 10.90 6.42
C VAL A 38 14.61 10.98 7.85
N GLN A 39 14.92 9.84 8.47
CA GLN A 39 15.46 9.80 9.83
C GLN A 39 16.78 10.57 9.98
N GLN A 40 17.63 10.62 8.95
CA GLN A 40 18.91 11.36 8.99
C GLN A 40 18.72 12.88 9.09
N TYR A 41 17.56 13.40 8.68
CA TYR A 41 17.27 14.83 8.70
C TYR A 41 16.33 15.25 9.83
N ILE A 42 15.81 14.31 10.61
CA ILE A 42 15.05 14.62 11.83
C ILE A 42 16.06 15.08 12.89
N PRO A 43 15.91 16.30 13.45
CA PRO A 43 16.77 16.76 14.54
C PRO A 43 16.76 15.78 15.71
N THR A 44 17.88 15.64 16.41
CA THR A 44 18.05 14.65 17.50
C THR A 44 17.00 14.75 18.60
N ASP A 45 16.44 15.95 18.83
CA ASP A 45 15.41 16.19 19.84
C ASP A 45 13.99 15.85 19.37
N ASN A 46 13.81 15.56 18.07
CA ASN A 46 12.53 15.27 17.46
C ASN A 46 12.33 13.77 17.26
N LYS A 47 11.08 13.31 17.42
CA LYS A 47 10.68 11.94 17.08
C LYS A 47 9.84 11.96 15.81
N GLY A 48 10.21 11.14 14.84
CA GLY A 48 9.42 10.88 13.64
C GLY A 48 8.54 9.64 13.81
N LEU A 49 7.32 9.70 13.28
CA LEU A 49 6.45 8.54 13.11
C LEU A 49 6.16 8.38 11.62
N ALA A 50 6.50 7.21 11.07
CA ALA A 50 6.07 6.83 9.73
C ALA A 50 4.77 6.03 9.80
N ILE A 51 3.81 6.49 9.01
CA ILE A 51 2.49 5.89 8.86
C ILE A 51 2.35 5.46 7.40
N ILE A 52 2.09 4.17 7.19
CA ILE A 52 1.78 3.65 5.86
C ILE A 52 0.27 3.39 5.80
N LEU A 53 -0.39 4.09 4.89
CA LEU A 53 -1.77 3.83 4.51
C LEU A 53 -1.76 3.07 3.20
N TYR A 54 -2.37 1.90 3.19
CA TYR A 54 -2.60 1.18 1.94
C TYR A 54 -4.02 0.64 1.93
N SER A 55 -4.56 0.54 0.71
CA SER A 55 -5.83 -0.11 0.47
C SER A 55 -5.63 -1.33 -0.40
N ASP A 56 -6.28 -2.42 -0.01
CA ASP A 56 -6.32 -3.65 -0.79
C ASP A 56 -7.76 -4.14 -0.93
N ALA A 57 -8.07 -4.69 -2.11
CA ALA A 57 -9.36 -5.28 -2.39
C ALA A 57 -9.46 -6.62 -1.64
N THR A 58 -10.03 -6.58 -0.44
CA THR A 58 -10.22 -7.80 0.35
C THR A 58 -11.65 -8.30 0.13
N LEU A 59 -11.76 -9.59 -0.20
CA LEU A 59 -13.04 -10.27 -0.25
C LEU A 59 -13.54 -10.44 1.19
N LEU A 60 -14.56 -9.66 1.56
CA LEU A 60 -15.12 -9.65 2.91
C LEU A 60 -16.12 -10.81 3.14
N ASP A 61 -16.56 -11.47 2.06
CA ASP A 61 -17.62 -12.48 2.09
C ASP A 61 -17.16 -13.86 1.58
N ARG A 62 -17.66 -14.92 2.23
CA ARG A 62 -17.57 -16.32 1.77
C ARG A 62 -18.29 -16.56 0.44
N LEU A 63 -19.21 -15.67 0.05
CA LEU A 63 -20.04 -15.76 -1.17
C LEU A 63 -19.64 -14.80 -2.30
N VAL A 64 -18.48 -14.13 -2.21
CA VAL A 64 -17.86 -13.36 -3.33
C VAL A 64 -18.84 -12.35 -3.97
N LYS A 65 -19.71 -11.70 -3.20
CA LYS A 65 -20.57 -10.62 -3.74
C LYS A 65 -20.09 -9.23 -3.38
N ASN A 66 -19.42 -9.07 -2.24
CA ASN A 66 -19.02 -7.76 -1.73
C ASN A 66 -17.50 -7.73 -1.54
N SER A 67 -16.78 -7.24 -2.56
CA SER A 67 -15.38 -6.84 -2.39
C SER A 67 -15.35 -5.41 -1.85
N GLN A 68 -14.77 -5.22 -0.67
CA GLN A 68 -14.54 -3.89 -0.10
C GLN A 68 -13.05 -3.59 -0.06
N HIS A 69 -12.73 -2.32 -0.28
CA HIS A 69 -11.37 -1.82 -0.18
C HIS A 69 -11.10 -1.48 1.29
N LEU A 70 -10.35 -2.34 1.97
CA LEU A 70 -9.97 -2.09 3.36
C LEU A 70 -8.90 -1.01 3.38
N ILE A 71 -8.94 -0.08 4.35
CA ILE A 71 -7.80 0.79 4.65
C ILE A 71 -7.08 0.22 5.87
N PHE A 72 -5.84 -0.17 5.67
CA PHE A 72 -4.95 -0.54 6.75
C PHE A 72 -4.01 0.60 7.09
N ILE A 73 -3.74 0.76 8.38
CA ILE A 73 -2.63 1.55 8.89
C ILE A 73 -1.58 0.62 9.48
N SER A 74 -0.31 0.87 9.16
CA SER A 74 0.82 0.29 9.88
C SER A 74 1.80 1.38 10.29
N LEU A 75 2.42 1.18 11.46
CA LEU A 75 3.51 2.02 11.93
C LEU A 75 4.83 1.41 11.44
N ASP A 76 5.65 2.23 10.78
CA ASP A 76 6.90 1.75 10.15
C ASP A 76 8.04 1.48 11.16
N ASN A 77 7.80 1.72 12.45
CA ASN A 77 8.75 1.44 13.55
C ASN A 77 8.47 0.09 14.25
N ILE A 78 7.72 -0.80 13.60
CA ILE A 78 7.47 -2.16 14.10
C ILE A 78 8.56 -3.08 13.52
N PRO A 79 9.25 -3.92 14.31
CA PRO A 79 10.27 -4.82 13.79
C PRO A 79 9.71 -5.68 12.65
N THR A 80 10.51 -5.95 11.61
CA THR A 80 10.10 -6.67 10.38
C THR A 80 9.37 -7.99 10.66
N ASN A 81 9.77 -8.70 11.72
CA ASN A 81 9.15 -9.95 12.18
C ASN A 81 7.68 -9.82 12.63
N PHE A 82 7.21 -8.58 12.82
CA PHE A 82 5.87 -8.23 13.27
C PHE A 82 5.07 -7.48 12.21
N GLN A 83 5.70 -6.74 11.28
CA GLN A 83 5.03 -5.90 10.25
C GLN A 83 3.98 -6.65 9.43
N ASN A 84 4.25 -7.90 9.04
CA ASN A 84 3.31 -8.70 8.24
C ASN A 84 2.25 -9.44 9.07
N LYS A 85 2.27 -9.32 10.40
CA LYS A 85 1.30 -9.98 11.27
C LYS A 85 0.08 -9.08 11.45
N ALA A 86 -1.10 -9.69 11.56
CA ALA A 86 -2.35 -8.97 11.80
C ALA A 86 -2.26 -8.00 12.99
N LYS A 87 -1.52 -8.36 14.05
CA LYS A 87 -1.31 -7.51 15.24
C LYS A 87 -0.52 -6.22 15.02
N ALA A 88 0.19 -6.07 13.90
CA ALA A 88 0.92 -4.85 13.55
C ALA A 88 0.12 -3.93 12.63
N LYS A 89 -1.09 -4.34 12.25
CA LYS A 89 -1.98 -3.63 11.34
C LYS A 89 -3.26 -3.31 12.11
N ALA A 90 -3.73 -2.08 12.00
CA ALA A 90 -5.07 -1.73 12.48
C ALA A 90 -5.98 -1.44 11.28
N LEU A 91 -7.21 -1.96 11.32
CA LEU A 91 -8.25 -1.59 10.37
C LEU A 91 -8.84 -0.26 10.84
N ILE A 92 -8.68 0.80 10.04
CA ILE A 92 -9.26 2.12 10.35
C ILE A 92 -10.67 2.24 9.79
N GLY A 93 -10.95 1.57 8.68
CA GLY A 93 -12.27 1.61 8.07
C GLY A 93 -12.31 0.94 6.71
N PHE A 94 -13.50 1.00 6.14
CA PHE A 94 -13.81 0.49 4.81
C PHE A 94 -13.96 1.68 3.87
N ILE A 95 -13.30 1.63 2.72
CA ILE A 95 -13.68 2.49 1.59
C ILE A 95 -14.85 1.79 0.93
N SER A 96 -16.03 2.39 1.06
CA SER A 96 -17.18 2.01 0.24
C SER A 96 -16.79 2.21 -1.21
N THR A 97 -16.64 1.12 -1.95
CA THR A 97 -16.54 1.19 -3.40
C THR A 97 -17.85 1.80 -3.88
N LEU A 98 -17.81 3.00 -4.47
CA LEU A 98 -18.99 3.56 -5.11
C LEU A 98 -19.46 2.55 -6.15
N GLU A 99 -20.63 1.97 -5.92
CA GLU A 99 -21.29 1.18 -6.96
C GLU A 99 -21.79 2.17 -8.02
N GLY A 100 -20.90 2.57 -8.91
CA GLY A 100 -21.29 3.31 -10.09
C GLY A 100 -22.33 2.48 -10.84
N THR A 101 -23.44 3.12 -11.19
CA THR A 101 -24.46 2.51 -12.04
C THR A 101 -23.82 2.05 -13.35
N LYS A 102 -24.41 1.04 -14.01
CA LYS A 102 -23.93 0.60 -15.33
C LYS A 102 -23.91 1.74 -16.35
N GLU A 103 -24.76 2.75 -16.16
CA GLU A 103 -24.87 3.95 -16.98
C GLU A 103 -23.69 4.90 -16.74
N GLU A 104 -23.35 5.20 -15.48
CA GLU A 104 -22.18 6.01 -15.13
C GLU A 104 -20.86 5.38 -15.61
N ARG A 105 -20.72 4.05 -15.49
CA ARG A 105 -19.51 3.35 -15.98
C ARG A 105 -19.34 3.39 -17.49
N GLN A 106 -20.41 3.70 -18.22
CA GLN A 106 -20.38 3.81 -19.69
C GLN A 106 -20.12 5.25 -20.16
N THR A 107 -20.11 6.23 -19.26
CA THR A 107 -19.88 7.62 -19.69
C THR A 107 -18.44 7.82 -20.17
N PRO A 108 -18.24 8.72 -21.16
CA PRO A 108 -16.90 9.04 -21.65
C PRO A 108 -15.98 9.56 -20.55
N GLU A 109 -16.53 10.34 -19.60
CA GLU A 109 -15.78 10.92 -18.49
C GLU A 109 -15.22 9.82 -17.57
N PHE A 110 -16.02 8.78 -17.29
CA PHE A 110 -15.56 7.68 -16.45
C PHE A 110 -14.51 6.80 -17.15
N ARG A 111 -14.63 6.58 -18.46
CA ARG A 111 -13.67 5.78 -19.24
C ARG A 111 -12.30 6.44 -19.39
N GLN A 112 -12.21 7.76 -19.29
CA GLN A 112 -10.94 8.49 -19.36
C GLN A 112 -10.13 8.40 -18.05
N LEU A 113 -10.77 8.00 -16.95
CA LEU A 113 -10.16 7.93 -15.61
C LEU A 113 -9.58 6.55 -15.27
N ILE A 114 -9.76 5.55 -16.13
CA ILE A 114 -9.27 4.16 -15.98
C ILE A 114 -8.07 3.94 -16.90
#